data_AF-A0A959Q8E6-F1
#
_entry.id   AF-A0A959Q8E6-F1
#
_cell.length_a   1.000
_cell.length_b   1.000
_cell.length_c   1.000
_cell.angle_alpha   90.00
_cell.angle_beta   90.00
_cell.angle_gamma   90.00
#
_symmetry.space_group_name_H-M   'P 1'
#
loop_
_entity.id
_entity.type
_entity.pdbx_description
1 polymer ?
#
loop_
_entity_poly.entity_id
_entity_poly.type
_entity_poly.pdbx_seq_one_letter_code
_entity_poly.pdbx_strand_id
1 'polypeptide(L)'
;RATGEVKPEDNFYIDHKTEFRGTISLFSESKNLQFDGFARLKADLPNLHWFSVNFEGDKSDLAIRFDEPKNYQGEPLFTGLYLSRETARIYPRIMAPLYFRKDRQLLPVKGLFQYDQEKDRFIFGDSTKVSTPGHLKGNQVIFHNKTGKIEAEGRFNIGEGLKYIKVDAAGYAETKIEEIEADTLSGGPIVDNNLQVELMAGIELIVPEELLKLIITDFRSSSFDAQSVVYASNPNFYRKATAELFPEDKEMQRVLDGISLNTFDLPKKFNSYTFLFSRIPMKWDVDYQSFVSTQSVMPLASIQGELINRMVTCYVEFKMPTNDDDRLYIYLRSPSGFYYFFGFKQGILNMVSNNTKFNDLVVGMKDKERIRKMPDGQTYEIQPVDPGTASAFVKRVQAAND
;
A
#
# COMPACT_ATOMS: atom_id res chain seq x y z
N ARG A 1 -34.83 10.94 28.06
CA ARG A 1 -33.69 10.01 27.88
C ARG A 1 -33.98 8.76 28.68
N ALA A 2 -33.96 7.59 28.04
CA ALA A 2 -33.98 6.29 28.71
C ALA A 2 -32.60 5.65 28.58
N THR A 3 -32.20 4.84 29.56
CA THR A 3 -30.89 4.19 29.61
C THR A 3 -31.02 2.75 30.10
N GLY A 4 -30.28 1.83 29.51
CA GLY A 4 -30.15 0.44 29.93
C GLY A 4 -28.68 0.05 29.99
N GLU A 5 -28.33 -0.79 30.97
CA GLU A 5 -26.98 -1.33 31.12
C GLU A 5 -26.98 -2.79 30.68
N VAL A 6 -26.04 -3.15 29.81
CA VAL A 6 -25.80 -4.50 29.32
C VAL A 6 -24.60 -5.07 30.06
N LYS A 7 -24.85 -6.05 30.91
CA LYS A 7 -23.85 -6.72 31.75
C LYS A 7 -23.22 -7.91 31.03
N PRO A 8 -22.06 -8.39 31.51
CA PRO A 8 -21.39 -9.54 30.92
C PRO A 8 -22.25 -10.80 30.75
N GLU A 9 -23.15 -11.05 31.68
CA GLU A 9 -24.09 -12.17 31.74
C GLU A 9 -25.24 -12.10 30.71
N ASP A 10 -25.51 -10.92 30.15
CA ASP A 10 -26.68 -10.71 29.28
C ASP A 10 -26.48 -11.28 27.86
N ASN A 11 -25.24 -11.60 27.47
CA ASN A 11 -24.88 -12.14 26.14
C ASN A 11 -25.53 -11.37 24.97
N PHE A 12 -25.58 -10.05 25.07
CA PHE A 12 -26.20 -9.18 24.08
C PHE A 12 -25.30 -8.97 22.86
N TYR A 13 -25.92 -8.89 21.68
CA TYR A 13 -25.25 -8.60 20.43
C TYR A 13 -25.86 -7.35 19.78
N ILE A 14 -25.02 -6.45 19.24
CA ILE A 14 -25.47 -5.27 18.49
C ILE A 14 -26.00 -5.69 17.11
N ASP A 15 -25.38 -6.71 16.51
CA ASP A 15 -25.77 -7.34 15.25
C ASP A 15 -25.68 -8.88 15.37
N HIS A 16 -25.51 -9.61 14.26
CA HIS A 16 -25.40 -11.08 14.27
C HIS A 16 -24.04 -11.61 14.80
N LYS A 17 -22.99 -10.81 14.78
CA LYS A 17 -21.59 -11.22 15.01
C LYS A 17 -20.79 -10.22 15.88
N THR A 18 -21.45 -9.27 16.54
CA THR A 18 -20.80 -8.27 17.40
C THR A 18 -21.43 -8.29 18.78
N GLU A 19 -20.70 -8.83 19.75
CA GLU A 19 -21.08 -8.81 21.16
C GLU A 19 -20.91 -7.41 21.73
N PHE A 20 -21.74 -7.03 22.70
CA PHE A 20 -21.65 -5.72 23.34
C PHE A 20 -21.92 -5.78 24.84
N ARG A 21 -21.21 -4.92 25.58
CA ARG A 21 -21.37 -4.67 27.01
C ARG A 21 -21.18 -3.18 27.27
N GLY A 22 -22.02 -2.61 28.12
CA GLY A 22 -21.98 -1.18 28.42
C GLY A 22 -23.37 -0.54 28.46
N THR A 23 -23.43 0.76 28.24
CA THR A 23 -24.66 1.54 28.33
C THR A 23 -25.28 1.74 26.95
N ILE A 24 -26.59 1.49 26.86
CA ILE A 24 -27.42 1.85 25.71
C ILE A 24 -28.34 2.99 26.15
N SER A 25 -28.31 4.12 25.44
CA SER A 25 -29.18 5.27 25.70
C SER A 25 -30.13 5.52 24.51
N LEU A 26 -31.39 5.83 24.81
CA LEU A 26 -32.37 6.34 23.84
C LEU A 26 -32.72 7.80 24.19
N PHE A 27 -32.56 8.69 23.22
CA PHE A 27 -32.92 10.09 23.34
C PHE A 27 -34.28 10.33 22.69
N SER A 28 -35.08 11.26 23.22
CA SER A 28 -36.40 11.57 22.65
C SER A 28 -36.32 12.23 21.26
N GLU A 29 -35.17 12.84 20.96
CA GLU A 29 -34.92 13.60 19.74
C GLU A 29 -34.31 12.73 18.61
N SER A 30 -33.88 11.50 18.92
CA SER A 30 -33.31 10.58 17.93
C SER A 30 -34.00 9.21 17.98
N LYS A 31 -34.17 8.61 16.80
CA LYS A 31 -34.66 7.22 16.69
C LYS A 31 -33.55 6.20 16.89
N ASN A 32 -32.29 6.64 16.83
CA ASN A 32 -31.13 5.78 16.94
C ASN A 32 -30.76 5.56 18.40
N LEU A 33 -30.05 4.46 18.65
CA LEU A 33 -29.57 4.11 19.97
C LEU A 33 -28.12 4.55 20.11
N GLN A 34 -27.80 5.20 21.22
CA GLN A 34 -26.42 5.51 21.57
C GLN A 34 -25.81 4.33 22.33
N PHE A 35 -24.72 3.79 21.80
CA PHE A 35 -23.92 2.73 22.43
C PHE A 35 -22.65 3.34 23.01
N ASP A 36 -22.38 3.06 24.29
CA ASP A 36 -21.16 3.49 24.98
C ASP A 36 -20.64 2.34 25.85
N GLY A 37 -19.48 1.79 25.51
CA GLY A 37 -18.92 0.64 26.20
C GLY A 37 -17.90 -0.12 25.37
N PHE A 38 -17.99 -1.44 25.39
CA PHE A 38 -17.08 -2.34 24.69
C PHE A 38 -17.86 -3.30 23.79
N ALA A 39 -17.33 -3.53 22.61
CA ALA A 39 -17.80 -4.54 21.68
C ALA A 39 -16.71 -5.61 21.45
N ARG A 40 -17.11 -6.79 20.99
CA ARG A 40 -16.19 -7.86 20.59
C ARG A 40 -16.73 -8.57 19.36
N LEU A 41 -15.89 -8.77 18.36
CA LEU A 41 -16.27 -9.51 17.16
C LEU A 41 -16.36 -11.01 17.52
N LYS A 42 -17.42 -11.67 17.07
CA LYS A 42 -17.55 -13.13 17.07
C LYS A 42 -16.99 -13.69 15.77
N ALA A 43 -15.70 -13.43 15.57
CA ALA A 43 -14.95 -13.87 14.42
C ALA A 43 -14.27 -15.23 14.68
N ASP A 44 -14.04 -16.01 13.63
CA ASP A 44 -13.26 -17.25 13.68
C ASP A 44 -11.76 -16.86 13.61
N LEU A 45 -11.30 -16.21 14.69
CA LEU A 45 -9.92 -15.76 14.87
C LEU A 45 -9.34 -16.38 16.15
N PRO A 46 -8.03 -16.67 16.20
CA PRO A 46 -7.39 -17.28 17.37
C PRO A 46 -7.55 -16.46 18.66
N ASN A 47 -7.52 -15.13 18.53
CA ASN A 47 -7.63 -14.19 19.65
C ASN A 47 -8.70 -13.14 19.34
N LEU A 48 -9.69 -13.05 20.21
CA LEU A 48 -10.77 -12.06 20.13
C LEU A 48 -10.60 -11.03 21.25
N HIS A 49 -10.56 -9.76 20.87
CA HIS A 49 -10.38 -8.66 21.81
C HIS A 49 -11.66 -7.85 21.95
N TRP A 50 -11.96 -7.45 23.19
CA TRP A 50 -12.92 -6.40 23.44
C TRP A 50 -12.31 -5.05 23.07
N PHE A 51 -13.08 -4.22 22.38
CA PHE A 51 -12.66 -2.90 21.92
C PHE A 51 -13.70 -1.86 22.31
N SER A 52 -13.23 -0.68 22.72
CA SER A 52 -14.08 0.44 23.09
C SER A 52 -14.89 0.93 21.89
N VAL A 53 -16.18 1.18 22.09
CA VAL A 53 -17.09 1.76 21.11
C VAL A 53 -17.89 2.89 21.73
N ASN A 54 -18.05 3.97 20.97
CA ASN A 54 -18.92 5.08 21.33
C ASN A 54 -19.52 5.63 20.03
N PHE A 55 -20.76 5.27 19.74
CA PHE A 55 -21.41 5.62 18.47
C PHE A 55 -22.94 5.60 18.58
N GLU A 56 -23.57 6.32 17.66
CA GLU A 56 -25.01 6.27 17.44
C GLU A 56 -25.30 5.19 16.38
N GLY A 57 -26.01 4.14 16.78
CA GLY A 57 -26.35 3.01 15.92
C GLY A 57 -27.72 3.19 15.27
N ASP A 58 -27.72 3.24 13.93
CA ASP A 58 -28.92 3.10 13.12
C ASP A 58 -29.26 1.60 13.00
N LYS A 59 -30.52 1.24 13.31
CA LYS A 59 -30.99 -0.15 13.24
C LYS A 59 -31.15 -0.67 11.80
N SER A 60 -31.30 0.23 10.84
CA SER A 60 -31.47 -0.10 9.43
C SER A 60 -30.14 -0.22 8.68
N ASP A 61 -29.09 0.44 9.18
CA ASP A 61 -27.73 0.39 8.63
C ASP A 61 -26.71 0.52 9.77
N LEU A 62 -26.45 -0.60 10.47
CA LEU A 62 -25.55 -0.58 11.62
C LEU A 62 -24.09 -0.52 11.17
N ALA A 63 -23.51 0.67 11.22
CA ALA A 63 -22.07 0.89 11.07
C ALA A 63 -21.44 1.30 12.41
N ILE A 64 -20.42 0.57 12.85
CA ILE A 64 -19.79 0.77 14.15
C ILE A 64 -18.47 1.51 13.97
N ARG A 65 -18.32 2.65 14.65
CA ARG A 65 -17.12 3.50 14.57
C ARG A 65 -15.97 2.95 15.42
N PHE A 66 -14.75 2.95 14.86
CA PHE A 66 -13.58 2.35 15.52
C PHE A 66 -12.25 3.09 15.30
N ASP A 67 -12.23 4.43 15.24
CA ASP A 67 -11.00 5.18 14.88
C ASP A 67 -9.77 4.90 15.76
N GLU A 68 -9.96 4.80 17.08
CA GLU A 68 -8.89 4.52 18.06
C GLU A 68 -9.40 3.55 19.13
N PRO A 69 -9.70 2.30 18.74
CA PRO A 69 -10.28 1.33 19.66
C PRO A 69 -9.25 0.94 20.72
N LYS A 70 -9.68 0.77 21.96
CA LYS A 70 -8.83 0.31 23.06
C LYS A 70 -9.47 -0.87 23.78
N ASN A 71 -8.65 -1.78 24.30
CA ASN A 71 -9.14 -2.82 25.21
C ASN A 71 -9.39 -2.28 26.62
N TYR A 72 -9.84 -3.14 27.54
CA TYR A 72 -10.12 -2.76 28.94
C TYR A 72 -8.90 -2.19 29.68
N GLN A 73 -7.69 -2.60 29.29
CA GLN A 73 -6.42 -2.14 29.84
C GLN A 73 -5.96 -0.82 29.21
N GLY A 74 -6.73 -0.26 28.27
CA GLY A 74 -6.38 0.96 27.54
C GLY A 74 -5.33 0.76 26.43
N GLU A 75 -4.99 -0.49 26.11
CA GLU A 75 -4.08 -0.80 25.01
C GLU A 75 -4.78 -0.55 23.65
N PRO A 76 -4.13 0.18 22.72
CA PRO A 76 -4.69 0.43 21.40
C PRO A 76 -4.81 -0.85 20.56
N LEU A 77 -5.91 -0.94 19.82
CA LEU A 77 -6.21 -2.02 18.90
C LEU A 77 -6.19 -1.50 17.46
N PHE A 78 -5.80 -2.36 16.54
CA PHE A 78 -5.48 -2.00 15.18
C PHE A 78 -6.16 -2.92 14.18
N THR A 79 -6.42 -2.38 12.99
CA THR A 79 -6.91 -3.12 11.82
C THR A 79 -6.13 -2.69 10.61
N GLY A 80 -5.62 -3.62 9.81
CA GLY A 80 -4.74 -3.30 8.68
C GLY A 80 -3.64 -4.33 8.42
N LEU A 81 -2.65 -3.93 7.62
CA LEU A 81 -1.41 -4.66 7.39
C LEU A 81 -0.23 -3.95 8.05
N TYR A 82 0.63 -4.71 8.72
CA TYR A 82 1.75 -4.21 9.50
C TYR A 82 3.01 -5.03 9.24
N LEU A 83 4.18 -4.39 9.29
CA LEU A 83 5.48 -5.04 9.17
C LEU A 83 6.18 -5.04 10.53
N SER A 84 6.47 -6.24 11.03
CA SER A 84 7.17 -6.42 12.30
C SER A 84 8.60 -5.90 12.22
N ARG A 85 8.99 -5.08 13.19
CA ARG A 85 10.39 -4.63 13.34
C ARG A 85 11.29 -5.65 14.01
N GLU A 86 10.73 -6.65 14.67
CA GLU A 86 11.54 -7.69 15.32
C GLU A 86 11.72 -8.90 14.40
N THR A 87 10.66 -9.31 13.68
CA THR A 87 10.68 -10.53 12.86
C THR A 87 10.80 -10.28 11.37
N ALA A 88 10.72 -9.02 10.92
CA ALA A 88 10.65 -8.64 9.50
C ALA A 88 9.52 -9.33 8.71
N ARG A 89 8.49 -9.84 9.39
CA ARG A 89 7.31 -10.46 8.78
C ARG A 89 6.17 -9.45 8.67
N ILE A 90 5.43 -9.52 7.57
CA ILE A 90 4.18 -8.80 7.42
C ILE A 90 3.06 -9.63 8.03
N TYR A 91 2.17 -8.97 8.77
CA TYR A 91 1.02 -9.61 9.39
C TYR A 91 -0.21 -8.69 9.34
N PRO A 92 -1.42 -9.26 9.24
CA PRO A 92 -2.64 -8.50 9.37
C PRO A 92 -3.06 -8.34 10.83
N ARG A 93 -3.89 -7.33 11.07
CA ARG A 93 -4.68 -7.17 12.30
C ARG A 93 -6.13 -6.91 12.00
N ILE A 94 -6.98 -7.47 12.87
CA ILE A 94 -8.42 -7.26 12.92
C ILE A 94 -8.76 -6.99 14.39
N MET A 95 -8.94 -5.71 14.76
CA MET A 95 -9.25 -5.28 16.14
C MET A 95 -8.31 -5.89 17.20
N ALA A 96 -7.01 -5.92 16.93
CA ALA A 96 -6.03 -6.59 17.80
C ALA A 96 -4.78 -5.71 18.00
N PRO A 97 -4.04 -5.86 19.12
CA PRO A 97 -2.81 -5.09 19.36
C PRO A 97 -1.71 -5.50 18.38
N LEU A 98 -0.79 -4.59 18.06
CA LEU A 98 0.41 -4.92 17.28
C LEU A 98 1.28 -5.94 18.03
N TYR A 99 2.08 -6.75 17.31
CA TYR A 99 3.08 -7.60 17.98
C TYR A 99 4.08 -6.74 18.75
N PHE A 100 4.54 -5.65 18.13
CA PHE A 100 5.39 -4.67 18.78
C PHE A 100 4.86 -3.27 18.51
N ARG A 101 4.88 -2.42 19.56
CA ARG A 101 4.31 -1.06 19.51
C ARG A 101 4.89 -0.16 18.41
N LYS A 102 6.11 -0.47 17.94
CA LYS A 102 6.82 0.30 16.92
C LYS A 102 6.72 -0.31 15.53
N ASP A 103 5.97 -1.40 15.35
CA ASP A 103 5.80 -2.03 14.05
C ASP A 103 5.30 -1.04 13.00
N ARG A 104 5.79 -1.22 11.77
CA ARG A 104 5.53 -0.29 10.68
C ARG A 104 4.11 -0.50 10.17
N GLN A 105 3.38 0.58 9.97
CA GLN A 105 2.00 0.51 9.48
C GLN A 105 2.04 0.55 7.96
N LEU A 106 1.80 -0.59 7.30
CA LEU A 106 1.82 -0.66 5.83
C LEU A 106 0.50 -0.18 5.23
N LEU A 107 -0.62 -0.62 5.79
CA LEU A 107 -1.96 -0.18 5.41
C LEU A 107 -2.83 -0.14 6.66
N PRO A 108 -2.81 0.97 7.43
CA PRO A 108 -3.68 1.14 8.58
C PRO A 108 -5.12 1.44 8.11
N VAL A 109 -6.12 0.88 8.81
CA VAL A 109 -7.54 1.09 8.54
C VAL A 109 -8.24 1.62 9.78
N LYS A 110 -9.05 2.67 9.60
CA LYS A 110 -9.86 3.34 10.62
C LYS A 110 -11.20 3.74 9.99
N GLY A 111 -12.16 4.19 10.80
CA GLY A 111 -13.47 4.64 10.35
C GLY A 111 -14.59 3.77 10.88
N LEU A 112 -15.26 3.04 9.99
CA LEU A 112 -16.44 2.23 10.27
C LEU A 112 -16.18 0.75 10.00
N PHE A 113 -16.84 -0.12 10.77
CA PHE A 113 -16.95 -1.51 10.38
C PHE A 113 -18.40 -1.97 10.33
N GLN A 114 -18.64 -2.96 9.47
CA GLN A 114 -19.92 -3.61 9.24
C GLN A 114 -19.72 -5.11 9.07
N TYR A 115 -20.74 -5.88 9.44
CA TYR A 115 -20.79 -7.32 9.18
C TYR A 115 -21.77 -7.61 8.04
N ASP A 116 -21.26 -8.25 6.98
CA ASP A 116 -22.04 -8.70 5.83
C ASP A 116 -22.47 -10.17 6.08
N GLN A 117 -23.73 -10.35 6.45
CA GLN A 117 -24.30 -11.65 6.83
C GLN A 117 -24.39 -12.63 5.66
N GLU A 118 -24.66 -12.14 4.44
CA GLU A 118 -24.82 -13.01 3.26
C GLU A 118 -23.49 -13.70 2.91
N LYS A 119 -22.39 -12.96 3.06
CA LYS A 119 -21.04 -13.45 2.72
C LYS A 119 -20.22 -13.90 3.93
N ASP A 120 -20.74 -13.74 5.14
CA ASP A 120 -20.04 -14.03 6.41
C ASP A 120 -18.65 -13.38 6.45
N ARG A 121 -18.63 -12.05 6.33
CA ARG A 121 -17.39 -11.26 6.31
C ARG A 121 -17.53 -9.96 7.07
N PHE A 122 -16.43 -9.51 7.66
CA PHE A 122 -16.32 -8.22 8.33
C PHE A 122 -15.63 -7.24 7.40
N ILE A 123 -16.21 -6.05 7.25
CA ILE A 123 -15.71 -4.99 6.37
C ILE A 123 -15.32 -3.82 7.27
N PHE A 124 -14.05 -3.41 7.20
CA PHE A 124 -13.49 -2.27 7.94
C PHE A 124 -12.99 -1.24 6.94
N GLY A 125 -13.25 0.03 7.15
CA GLY A 125 -12.73 1.04 6.23
C GLY A 125 -13.10 2.47 6.59
N ASP A 126 -12.55 3.39 5.80
CA ASP A 126 -12.96 4.78 5.83
C ASP A 126 -14.48 4.91 5.70
N SER A 127 -15.07 5.83 6.46
CA SER A 127 -16.53 5.93 6.58
C SER A 127 -17.23 6.09 5.23
N THR A 128 -16.66 6.88 4.30
CA THR A 128 -17.22 7.04 2.95
C THR A 128 -17.14 5.76 2.13
N LYS A 129 -16.09 4.96 2.31
CA LYS A 129 -15.87 3.70 1.60
C LYS A 129 -16.78 2.58 2.09
N VAL A 130 -17.09 2.56 3.38
CA VAL A 130 -18.00 1.59 3.99
C VAL A 130 -19.46 1.98 3.73
N SER A 131 -19.83 3.24 3.95
CA SER A 131 -21.23 3.69 3.82
C SER A 131 -21.70 3.95 2.39
N THR A 132 -20.80 4.11 1.41
CA THR A 132 -21.17 4.36 0.01
C THR A 132 -20.65 3.26 -0.91
N PRO A 133 -21.52 2.34 -1.37
CA PRO A 133 -21.15 1.31 -2.33
C PRO A 133 -20.49 1.91 -3.58
N GLY A 134 -19.31 1.40 -3.93
CA GLY A 134 -18.57 1.84 -5.12
C GLY A 134 -17.75 3.12 -4.95
N HIS A 135 -17.70 3.71 -3.74
CA HIS A 135 -16.74 4.78 -3.46
C HIS A 135 -15.30 4.25 -3.58
N LEU A 136 -14.46 4.97 -4.32
CA LEU A 136 -13.15 4.46 -4.75
C LEU A 136 -12.06 4.67 -3.70
N LYS A 137 -12.15 5.76 -2.93
CA LYS A 137 -11.07 6.27 -2.08
C LYS A 137 -11.25 5.86 -0.61
N GLY A 138 -10.14 5.57 0.07
CA GLY A 138 -10.05 5.17 1.46
C GLY A 138 -9.44 3.77 1.63
N ASN A 139 -8.77 3.56 2.75
CA ASN A 139 -8.28 2.25 3.13
C ASN A 139 -9.44 1.36 3.57
N GLN A 140 -9.41 0.10 3.15
CA GLN A 140 -10.39 -0.91 3.52
C GLN A 140 -9.70 -2.25 3.75
N VAL A 141 -10.18 -2.99 4.75
CA VAL A 141 -9.87 -4.40 4.97
C VAL A 141 -11.16 -5.19 5.03
N ILE A 142 -11.23 -6.29 4.29
CA ILE A 142 -12.30 -7.27 4.34
C ILE A 142 -11.72 -8.56 4.91
N PHE A 143 -12.31 -9.04 6.01
CA PHE A 143 -11.97 -10.32 6.63
C PHE A 143 -13.10 -11.32 6.39
N HIS A 144 -12.80 -12.40 5.66
CA HIS A 144 -13.74 -13.47 5.35
C HIS A 144 -13.72 -14.51 6.47
N ASN A 145 -14.77 -14.50 7.30
CA ASN A 145 -14.82 -15.22 8.57
C ASN A 145 -14.51 -16.72 8.42
N LYS A 146 -15.16 -17.40 7.47
CA LYS A 146 -15.00 -18.85 7.27
C LYS A 146 -13.63 -19.30 6.76
N THR A 147 -12.92 -18.44 6.04
CA THR A 147 -11.72 -18.84 5.28
C THR A 147 -10.44 -18.27 5.86
N GLY A 148 -10.54 -17.30 6.77
CA GLY A 148 -9.39 -16.52 7.26
C GLY A 148 -8.81 -15.56 6.21
N LYS A 149 -9.39 -15.50 4.99
CA LYS A 149 -8.90 -14.64 3.90
C LYS A 149 -9.04 -13.17 4.29
N ILE A 150 -7.99 -12.40 4.02
CA ILE A 150 -7.96 -10.95 4.17
C ILE A 150 -7.69 -10.31 2.83
N GLU A 151 -8.53 -9.36 2.48
CA GLU A 151 -8.39 -8.49 1.32
C GLU A 151 -8.19 -7.07 1.84
N ALA A 152 -7.12 -6.40 1.44
CA ALA A 152 -6.80 -5.04 1.86
C ALA A 152 -6.61 -4.17 0.62
N GLU A 153 -7.22 -2.98 0.60
CA GLU A 153 -7.05 -2.04 -0.49
C GLU A 153 -6.98 -0.60 0.00
N GLY A 154 -6.33 0.25 -0.79
CA GLY A 154 -6.15 1.67 -0.46
C GLY A 154 -4.70 2.11 -0.66
N ARG A 155 -4.27 3.11 0.11
CA ARG A 155 -2.90 3.61 0.15
C ARG A 155 -2.00 2.72 1.01
N PHE A 156 -0.83 2.41 0.46
CA PHE A 156 0.23 1.67 1.13
C PHE A 156 1.39 2.59 1.49
N ASN A 157 1.82 2.51 2.74
CA ASN A 157 2.98 3.22 3.27
C ASN A 157 4.26 2.46 2.88
N ILE A 158 4.70 2.66 1.65
CA ILE A 158 5.91 2.04 1.11
C ILE A 158 7.08 3.01 1.24
N GLY A 159 8.20 2.55 1.80
CA GLY A 159 9.42 3.35 1.84
C GLY A 159 9.37 4.56 2.77
N GLU A 160 8.61 4.54 3.87
CA GLU A 160 8.51 5.67 4.82
C GLU A 160 9.86 6.10 5.42
N GLY A 161 10.86 5.22 5.43
CA GLY A 161 12.23 5.53 5.88
C GLY A 161 13.11 6.16 4.78
N LEU A 162 12.62 6.29 3.55
CA LEU A 162 13.36 6.90 2.45
C LEU A 162 13.58 8.38 2.73
N LYS A 163 14.85 8.81 2.63
CA LYS A 163 15.22 10.21 2.73
C LYS A 163 15.23 10.85 1.35
N TYR A 164 14.77 12.10 1.25
CA TYR A 164 14.84 12.97 0.05
C TYR A 164 14.05 12.53 -1.19
N ILE A 165 13.75 11.24 -1.31
CA ILE A 165 12.90 10.66 -2.34
C ILE A 165 11.60 10.17 -1.71
N LYS A 166 10.57 9.96 -2.53
CA LYS A 166 9.26 9.54 -2.06
C LYS A 166 8.69 8.44 -2.96
N VAL A 167 7.95 7.52 -2.33
CA VAL A 167 7.08 6.57 -3.03
C VAL A 167 5.65 6.84 -2.57
N ASP A 168 4.76 7.13 -3.51
CA ASP A 168 3.33 7.11 -3.32
C ASP A 168 2.79 5.80 -3.90
N ALA A 169 2.22 4.94 -3.05
CA ALA A 169 1.70 3.65 -3.47
C ALA A 169 0.24 3.47 -3.08
N ALA A 170 -0.54 2.90 -3.99
CA ALA A 170 -1.91 2.46 -3.71
C ALA A 170 -2.22 1.21 -4.51
N GLY A 171 -3.09 0.36 -3.97
CA GLY A 171 -3.44 -0.87 -4.67
C GLY A 171 -4.22 -1.85 -3.81
N TYR A 172 -3.89 -3.12 -3.97
CA TYR A 172 -4.60 -4.24 -3.36
C TYR A 172 -3.59 -5.25 -2.81
N ALA A 173 -3.92 -5.85 -1.67
CA ALA A 173 -3.19 -6.94 -1.08
C ALA A 173 -4.14 -8.05 -0.64
N GLU A 174 -3.66 -9.28 -0.75
CA GLU A 174 -4.36 -10.47 -0.29
C GLU A 174 -3.44 -11.31 0.58
N THR A 175 -3.98 -11.76 1.71
CA THR A 175 -3.30 -12.67 2.62
C THR A 175 -4.33 -13.53 3.34
N LYS A 176 -3.89 -14.40 4.24
CA LYS A 176 -4.76 -15.27 5.02
C LYS A 176 -4.22 -15.36 6.44
N ILE A 177 -5.11 -15.28 7.42
CA ILE A 177 -4.79 -15.69 8.79
C ILE A 177 -5.00 -17.20 8.83
N GLU A 178 -3.91 -17.95 8.94
CA GLU A 178 -3.99 -19.38 9.22
C GLU A 178 -3.98 -19.63 10.73
N GLU A 179 -4.69 -20.67 11.13
CA GLU A 179 -4.66 -21.18 12.50
C GLU A 179 -3.40 -22.05 12.68
N ILE A 180 -2.64 -21.73 13.74
CA ILE A 180 -1.82 -22.62 14.61
C ILE A 180 -0.32 -22.29 14.72
N GLU A 181 0.16 -22.52 15.94
CA GLU A 181 1.44 -22.24 16.60
C GLU A 181 1.70 -20.76 16.90
N ALA A 182 1.59 -20.42 18.18
CA ALA A 182 2.13 -19.18 18.69
C ALA A 182 3.63 -19.18 18.41
N ASP A 183 4.10 -18.24 17.60
CA ASP A 183 5.52 -17.96 17.52
C ASP A 183 6.00 -17.67 18.94
N THR A 184 6.87 -18.53 19.47
CA THR A 184 7.41 -18.43 20.85
C THR A 184 8.09 -17.09 21.12
N LEU A 185 8.44 -16.32 20.09
CA LEU A 185 9.04 -14.98 20.19
C LEU A 185 8.01 -13.83 20.15
N SER A 186 6.88 -13.99 19.46
CA SER A 186 5.87 -12.92 19.29
C SER A 186 4.50 -13.21 19.91
N GLY A 187 4.27 -14.42 20.43
CA GLY A 187 3.03 -14.83 21.08
C GLY A 187 1.81 -14.85 20.16
N GLY A 188 2.02 -14.74 18.84
CA GLY A 188 0.97 -14.57 17.84
C GLY A 188 0.93 -15.64 16.77
N PRO A 189 -0.16 -15.71 15.98
CA PRO A 189 -0.27 -16.66 14.87
C PRO A 189 0.84 -16.44 13.84
N ILE A 190 1.44 -17.54 13.37
CA ILE A 190 2.33 -17.55 12.20
C ILE A 190 1.47 -17.24 10.97
N VAL A 191 1.80 -16.14 10.30
CA VAL A 191 1.21 -15.80 9.00
C VAL A 191 2.12 -16.43 7.96
N ASP A 192 1.58 -17.36 7.16
CA ASP A 192 2.29 -17.86 5.98
C ASP A 192 2.61 -16.67 5.07
N ASN A 193 3.82 -16.63 4.51
CA ASN A 193 4.36 -15.50 3.73
C ASN A 193 3.66 -15.30 2.37
N ASN A 194 2.43 -15.82 2.19
CA ASN A 194 1.64 -15.75 0.97
C ASN A 194 0.99 -14.38 0.72
N LEU A 195 1.55 -13.30 1.28
CA LEU A 195 1.09 -11.94 0.97
C LEU A 195 1.36 -11.64 -0.50
N GLN A 196 0.28 -11.50 -1.27
CA GLN A 196 0.32 -11.00 -2.64
C GLN A 196 -0.09 -9.54 -2.63
N VAL A 197 0.71 -8.67 -3.24
CA VAL A 197 0.43 -7.24 -3.32
C VAL A 197 0.51 -6.78 -4.76
N GLU A 198 -0.43 -5.96 -5.19
CA GLU A 198 -0.37 -5.24 -6.46
C GLU A 198 -0.45 -3.75 -6.19
N LEU A 199 0.54 -2.99 -6.67
CA LEU A 199 0.63 -1.54 -6.39
C LEU A 199 0.68 -0.74 -7.68
N MET A 200 -0.11 0.33 -7.77
CA MET A 200 0.27 1.51 -8.55
C MET A 200 1.27 2.29 -7.71
N ALA A 201 2.43 2.62 -8.28
CA ALA A 201 3.49 3.29 -7.55
C ALA A 201 4.04 4.48 -8.34
N GLY A 202 3.87 5.67 -7.77
CA GLY A 202 4.52 6.89 -8.20
C GLY A 202 5.81 7.11 -7.40
N ILE A 203 6.92 7.29 -8.09
CA ILE A 203 8.26 7.40 -7.49
C ILE A 203 8.84 8.76 -7.85
N GLU A 204 9.25 9.52 -6.84
CA GLU A 204 9.91 10.82 -6.98
C GLU A 204 11.40 10.68 -6.64
N LEU A 205 12.25 10.70 -7.67
CA LEU A 205 13.70 10.77 -7.55
C LEU A 205 14.20 12.16 -7.95
N ILE A 206 15.33 12.57 -7.38
CA ILE A 206 16.03 13.77 -7.83
C ILE A 206 17.02 13.36 -8.92
N VAL A 207 16.58 13.42 -10.18
CA VAL A 207 17.39 13.11 -11.37
C VAL A 207 17.41 14.33 -12.29
N PRO A 208 18.58 14.72 -12.86
CA PRO A 208 18.65 15.79 -13.84
C PRO A 208 17.70 15.57 -15.03
N GLU A 209 16.99 16.61 -15.42
CA GLU A 209 15.97 16.57 -16.48
C GLU A 209 16.55 16.10 -17.83
N GLU A 210 17.81 16.42 -18.14
CA GLU A 210 18.48 15.97 -19.37
C GLU A 210 18.57 14.43 -19.45
N LEU A 211 18.88 13.76 -18.32
CA LEU A 211 18.93 12.30 -18.26
C LEU A 211 17.54 11.68 -18.43
N LEU A 212 16.52 12.26 -17.81
CA LEU A 212 15.14 11.79 -17.95
C LEU A 212 14.62 11.98 -19.38
N LYS A 213 14.96 13.11 -20.03
CA LYS A 213 14.65 13.34 -21.46
C LYS A 213 15.27 12.28 -22.35
N LEU A 214 16.54 11.92 -22.12
CA LEU A 214 17.21 10.87 -22.86
C LEU A 214 16.47 9.53 -22.73
N ILE A 215 16.07 9.16 -21.51
CA ILE A 215 15.28 7.94 -21.27
C ILE A 215 13.91 8.03 -21.97
N ILE A 216 13.19 9.15 -21.85
CA ILE A 216 11.88 9.33 -22.50
C ILE A 216 11.99 9.18 -24.02
N THR A 217 12.99 9.82 -24.65
CA THR A 217 13.23 9.69 -26.08
C THR A 217 13.50 8.25 -26.47
N ASP A 218 14.29 7.53 -25.69
CA ASP A 218 14.61 6.12 -25.93
C ASP A 218 13.35 5.24 -25.88
N PHE A 219 12.54 5.36 -24.83
CA PHE A 219 11.28 4.63 -24.69
C PHE A 219 10.25 4.96 -25.77
N ARG A 220 10.26 6.18 -26.32
CA ARG A 220 9.37 6.59 -27.43
C ARG A 220 9.86 6.13 -28.80
N SER A 221 11.17 6.15 -29.03
CA SER A 221 11.79 5.90 -30.34
C SER A 221 11.48 4.52 -30.92
N SER A 222 11.27 3.52 -30.06
CA SER A 222 10.97 2.12 -30.43
C SER A 222 9.63 1.65 -29.85
N SER A 223 8.69 2.58 -29.63
CA SER A 223 7.41 2.29 -28.96
C SER A 223 6.43 1.45 -29.77
N PHE A 224 6.63 1.30 -31.09
CA PHE A 224 5.81 0.44 -31.95
C PHE A 224 5.97 -1.05 -31.61
N ASP A 225 7.16 -1.46 -31.16
CA ASP A 225 7.44 -2.86 -30.81
C ASP A 225 6.99 -3.19 -29.37
N ALA A 226 6.64 -2.18 -28.57
CA ALA A 226 6.22 -2.36 -27.18
C ALA A 226 4.70 -2.51 -27.07
N GLN A 227 4.25 -3.55 -26.36
CA GLN A 227 2.83 -3.77 -26.11
C GLN A 227 2.22 -2.62 -25.27
N SER A 228 1.07 -2.10 -25.69
CA SER A 228 0.30 -1.14 -24.90
C SER A 228 -0.29 -1.78 -23.65
N VAL A 229 -0.41 -1.00 -22.58
CA VAL A 229 -1.13 -1.45 -21.37
C VAL A 229 -2.62 -1.58 -21.69
N VAL A 230 -3.23 -2.70 -21.29
CA VAL A 230 -4.66 -2.94 -21.43
C VAL A 230 -5.37 -2.62 -20.12
N TYR A 231 -5.61 -1.33 -19.85
CA TYR A 231 -6.27 -0.85 -18.64
C TYR A 231 -7.67 -1.45 -18.43
N ALA A 232 -8.41 -1.71 -19.50
CA ALA A 232 -9.74 -2.32 -19.44
C ALA A 232 -9.73 -3.80 -18.99
N SER A 233 -8.55 -4.43 -18.87
CA SER A 233 -8.44 -5.81 -18.36
C SER A 233 -8.65 -5.91 -16.84
N ASN A 234 -8.41 -4.83 -16.10
CA ASN A 234 -8.65 -4.75 -14.65
C ASN A 234 -9.06 -3.32 -14.24
N PRO A 235 -10.23 -2.83 -14.72
CA PRO A 235 -10.62 -1.44 -14.52
C PRO A 235 -10.84 -1.12 -13.03
N ASN A 236 -11.26 -2.10 -12.23
CA ASN A 236 -11.48 -1.91 -10.79
C ASN A 236 -10.18 -1.55 -10.07
N PHE A 237 -9.10 -2.30 -10.31
CA PHE A 237 -7.79 -2.01 -9.72
C PHE A 237 -7.31 -0.61 -10.14
N TYR A 238 -7.28 -0.34 -11.45
CA TYR A 238 -6.73 0.93 -11.95
C TYR A 238 -7.55 2.14 -11.48
N ARG A 239 -8.89 2.06 -11.48
CA ARG A 239 -9.74 3.16 -10.99
C ARG A 239 -9.53 3.43 -9.50
N LYS A 240 -9.51 2.38 -8.67
CA LYS A 240 -9.27 2.53 -7.22
C LYS A 240 -7.89 3.10 -6.95
N ALA A 241 -6.83 2.49 -7.48
CA ALA A 241 -5.46 2.96 -7.25
C ALA A 241 -5.22 4.40 -7.75
N THR A 242 -5.81 4.76 -8.89
CA THR A 242 -5.76 6.14 -9.40
C THR A 242 -6.48 7.12 -8.47
N ALA A 243 -7.70 6.79 -8.02
CA ALA A 243 -8.46 7.64 -7.12
C ALA A 243 -7.79 7.80 -5.74
N GLU A 244 -7.03 6.80 -5.29
CA GLU A 244 -6.22 6.90 -4.08
C GLU A 244 -5.05 7.86 -4.26
N LEU A 245 -4.27 7.72 -5.34
CA LEU A 245 -3.03 8.46 -5.53
C LEU A 245 -3.23 9.92 -5.91
N PHE A 246 -4.25 10.21 -6.70
CA PHE A 246 -4.47 11.53 -7.30
C PHE A 246 -5.63 12.28 -6.61
N PRO A 247 -5.63 13.63 -6.68
CA PRO A 247 -6.70 14.41 -6.07
C PRO A 247 -8.04 14.23 -6.77
N GLU A 248 -9.12 14.53 -6.04
CA GLU A 248 -10.46 14.66 -6.64
C GLU A 248 -10.52 15.93 -7.49
N ASP A 249 -10.57 15.76 -8.81
CA ASP A 249 -10.61 16.85 -9.79
C ASP A 249 -11.41 16.43 -11.03
N LYS A 250 -12.01 17.40 -11.75
CA LYS A 250 -12.80 17.13 -12.96
C LYS A 250 -12.00 16.46 -14.07
N GLU A 251 -10.73 16.82 -14.24
CA GLU A 251 -9.85 16.16 -15.22
C GLU A 251 -9.49 14.75 -14.75
N MET A 252 -9.31 14.53 -13.44
CA MET A 252 -9.07 13.19 -12.90
C MET A 252 -10.29 12.27 -13.04
N GLN A 253 -11.51 12.79 -12.93
CA GLN A 253 -12.71 12.01 -13.24
C GLN A 253 -12.71 11.51 -14.69
N ARG A 254 -12.26 12.32 -15.65
CA ARG A 254 -12.11 11.89 -17.05
C ARG A 254 -11.08 10.78 -17.21
N VAL A 255 -9.98 10.82 -16.43
CA VAL A 255 -9.00 9.72 -16.39
C VAL A 255 -9.67 8.43 -15.88
N LEU A 256 -10.43 8.52 -14.79
CA LEU A 256 -11.13 7.38 -14.20
C LEU A 256 -12.18 6.76 -15.14
N ASP A 257 -12.89 7.59 -15.91
CA ASP A 257 -13.85 7.14 -16.91
C ASP A 257 -13.14 6.51 -18.13
N GLY A 258 -12.00 7.08 -18.53
CA GLY A 258 -11.18 6.58 -19.63
C GLY A 258 -10.62 5.18 -19.40
N ILE A 259 -10.35 4.78 -18.15
CA ILE A 259 -9.76 3.47 -17.81
C ILE A 259 -10.62 2.32 -18.36
N SER A 260 -11.93 2.40 -18.19
CA SER A 260 -12.88 1.39 -18.69
C SER A 260 -12.93 1.36 -20.23
N LEU A 261 -12.55 2.46 -20.88
CA LEU A 261 -12.38 2.59 -22.33
C LEU A 261 -10.93 2.32 -22.77
N ASN A 262 -10.15 1.65 -21.92
CA ASN A 262 -8.75 1.29 -22.16
C ASN A 262 -7.81 2.50 -22.35
N THR A 263 -8.15 3.66 -21.79
CA THR A 263 -7.37 4.90 -21.88
C THR A 263 -6.91 5.34 -20.49
N PHE A 264 -5.64 5.76 -20.37
CA PHE A 264 -5.09 6.35 -19.15
C PHE A 264 -4.31 7.62 -19.51
N ASP A 265 -5.03 8.72 -19.66
CA ASP A 265 -4.49 10.02 -20.06
C ASP A 265 -4.31 10.94 -18.84
N LEU A 266 -3.33 10.62 -18.00
CA LEU A 266 -3.07 11.35 -16.75
C LEU A 266 -2.43 12.73 -17.05
N PRO A 267 -3.08 13.85 -16.67
CA PRO A 267 -2.53 15.18 -16.92
C PRO A 267 -1.20 15.40 -16.18
N LYS A 268 -0.20 15.95 -16.89
CA LYS A 268 1.15 16.17 -16.34
C LYS A 268 1.17 17.00 -15.05
N LYS A 269 0.21 17.93 -14.87
CA LYS A 269 0.08 18.76 -13.65
C LYS A 269 -0.18 17.95 -12.38
N PHE A 270 -0.74 16.75 -12.49
CA PHE A 270 -0.99 15.82 -11.39
C PHE A 270 0.09 14.74 -11.26
N ASN A 271 1.04 14.69 -12.20
CA ASN A 271 2.02 13.61 -12.33
C ASN A 271 3.44 14.15 -12.14
N SER A 272 3.79 14.44 -10.89
CA SER A 272 5.15 14.87 -10.49
C SER A 272 6.18 13.75 -10.50
N TYR A 273 5.75 12.51 -10.72
CA TYR A 273 6.58 11.32 -10.55
C TYR A 273 7.68 11.22 -11.62
N THR A 274 8.88 10.86 -11.18
CA THR A 274 9.98 10.44 -12.06
C THR A 274 9.59 9.18 -12.82
N PHE A 275 9.00 8.21 -12.12
CA PHE A 275 8.45 7.00 -12.70
C PHE A 275 7.07 6.73 -12.09
N LEU A 276 6.07 6.47 -12.93
CA LEU A 276 4.77 5.98 -12.50
C LEU A 276 4.56 4.60 -13.12
N PHE A 277 4.58 3.57 -12.29
CA PHE A 277 4.14 2.24 -12.67
C PHE A 277 2.65 2.12 -12.39
N SER A 278 1.85 1.78 -13.39
CA SER A 278 0.41 1.68 -13.16
C SER A 278 0.00 0.40 -12.45
N ARG A 279 0.85 -0.64 -12.43
CA ARG A 279 0.67 -1.87 -11.66
C ARG A 279 2.02 -2.58 -11.50
N ILE A 280 2.37 -2.93 -10.27
CA ILE A 280 3.55 -3.72 -9.91
C ILE A 280 3.05 -4.87 -9.03
N PRO A 281 2.95 -6.10 -9.57
CA PRO A 281 2.77 -7.28 -8.77
C PRO A 281 4.04 -7.53 -7.93
N MET A 282 3.88 -7.68 -6.62
CA MET A 282 4.96 -7.79 -5.66
C MET A 282 4.65 -8.87 -4.62
N LYS A 283 5.73 -9.43 -4.05
CA LYS A 283 5.67 -10.25 -2.85
C LYS A 283 6.63 -9.69 -1.80
N TRP A 284 6.36 -10.01 -0.54
CA TRP A 284 7.29 -9.72 0.54
C TRP A 284 8.29 -10.86 0.70
N ASP A 285 9.56 -10.53 0.62
CA ASP A 285 10.66 -11.43 0.91
C ASP A 285 11.23 -11.10 2.29
N VAL A 286 11.16 -12.05 3.22
CA VAL A 286 11.61 -11.85 4.62
C VAL A 286 13.14 -11.80 4.73
N ASP A 287 13.85 -12.58 3.91
CA ASP A 287 15.31 -12.64 3.94
C ASP A 287 15.93 -11.36 3.37
N TYR A 288 15.34 -10.85 2.27
CA TYR A 288 15.67 -9.55 1.73
C TYR A 288 15.00 -8.40 2.47
N GLN A 289 14.00 -8.63 3.33
CA GLN A 289 13.21 -7.58 3.99
C GLN A 289 12.72 -6.54 2.97
N SER A 290 12.14 -7.01 1.88
CA SER A 290 11.75 -6.15 0.76
C SER A 290 10.49 -6.61 0.04
N PHE A 291 9.76 -5.65 -0.51
CA PHE A 291 8.81 -5.92 -1.56
C PHE A 291 9.56 -6.06 -2.88
N VAL A 292 9.48 -7.24 -3.48
CA VAL A 292 10.15 -7.58 -4.73
C VAL A 292 9.12 -7.79 -5.82
N SER A 293 9.30 -7.17 -6.99
CA SER A 293 8.44 -7.41 -8.15
C SER A 293 8.46 -8.88 -8.57
N THR A 294 7.29 -9.46 -8.82
CA THR A 294 7.14 -10.89 -9.17
C THR A 294 7.09 -11.14 -10.67
N GLN A 295 6.99 -10.08 -11.48
CA GLN A 295 6.97 -10.15 -12.94
C GLN A 295 8.11 -9.31 -13.52
N SER A 296 8.67 -9.78 -14.64
CA SER A 296 9.74 -9.08 -15.35
C SER A 296 9.23 -8.08 -16.39
N VAL A 297 7.94 -8.11 -16.76
CA VAL A 297 7.32 -7.20 -17.71
C VAL A 297 6.09 -6.57 -17.06
N MET A 298 6.15 -5.27 -16.79
CA MET A 298 5.11 -4.56 -16.03
C MET A 298 4.71 -3.25 -16.72
N PRO A 299 3.49 -2.75 -16.47
CA PRO A 299 3.00 -1.53 -17.09
C PRO A 299 3.65 -0.27 -16.50
N LEU A 300 4.35 0.47 -17.36
CA LEU A 300 4.89 1.80 -17.07
C LEU A 300 3.96 2.87 -17.67
N ALA A 301 3.34 3.66 -16.80
CA ALA A 301 2.42 4.72 -17.21
C ALA A 301 3.16 5.96 -17.70
N SER A 302 4.17 6.43 -16.98
CA SER A 302 4.90 7.64 -17.35
C SER A 302 6.34 7.70 -16.84
N ILE A 303 7.13 8.55 -17.48
CA ILE A 303 8.46 8.98 -17.03
C ILE A 303 8.46 10.52 -16.97
N GLN A 304 8.81 11.12 -15.83
CA GLN A 304 8.80 12.57 -15.62
C GLN A 304 7.47 13.25 -16.02
N GLY A 305 6.35 12.61 -15.66
CA GLY A 305 5.01 13.06 -16.04
C GLY A 305 4.63 12.87 -17.51
N GLU A 306 5.56 12.48 -18.38
CA GLU A 306 5.30 12.18 -19.79
C GLU A 306 4.76 10.76 -19.95
N LEU A 307 3.57 10.63 -20.54
CA LEU A 307 2.94 9.33 -20.73
C LEU A 307 3.75 8.42 -21.67
N ILE A 308 3.92 7.19 -21.22
CA ILE A 308 4.50 6.06 -21.95
C ILE A 308 3.41 5.02 -22.22
N ASN A 309 2.68 4.59 -21.17
CA ASN A 309 1.59 3.61 -21.23
C ASN A 309 1.96 2.31 -22.00
N ARG A 310 3.13 1.75 -21.70
CA ARG A 310 3.62 0.49 -22.30
C ARG A 310 3.95 -0.55 -21.25
N MET A 311 3.83 -1.81 -21.64
CA MET A 311 4.43 -2.94 -20.94
C MET A 311 5.94 -2.92 -21.23
N VAL A 312 6.75 -2.87 -20.17
CA VAL A 312 8.22 -2.74 -20.30
C VAL A 312 8.90 -3.79 -19.45
N THR A 313 10.06 -4.27 -19.89
CA THR A 313 10.86 -5.15 -19.03
C THR A 313 11.43 -4.32 -17.88
N CYS A 314 11.07 -4.65 -16.65
CA CYS A 314 11.52 -3.92 -15.47
C CYS A 314 11.52 -4.80 -14.22
N TYR A 315 12.32 -4.37 -13.25
CA TYR A 315 12.39 -4.96 -11.91
C TYR A 315 12.38 -3.83 -10.89
N VAL A 316 11.58 -3.98 -9.84
CA VAL A 316 11.41 -2.98 -8.80
C VAL A 316 11.51 -3.65 -7.44
N GLU A 317 12.28 -3.05 -6.53
CA GLU A 317 12.40 -3.48 -5.15
C GLU A 317 12.28 -2.30 -4.20
N PHE A 318 11.33 -2.40 -3.26
CA PHE A 318 11.24 -1.49 -2.11
C PHE A 318 11.77 -2.24 -0.89
N LYS A 319 13.01 -1.95 -0.50
CA LYS A 319 13.63 -2.57 0.68
C LYS A 319 13.22 -1.79 1.91
N MET A 320 12.62 -2.47 2.88
CA MET A 320 12.05 -1.89 4.08
C MET A 320 12.56 -2.62 5.32
N PRO A 321 13.87 -2.52 5.64
CA PRO A 321 14.43 -3.23 6.75
C PRO A 321 13.85 -2.74 8.08
N THR A 322 14.06 -3.52 9.13
CA THR A 322 13.51 -3.26 10.48
C THR A 322 14.03 -1.97 11.13
N ASN A 323 15.15 -1.44 10.65
CA ASN A 323 15.86 -0.28 11.18
C ASN A 323 15.60 1.03 10.42
N ASP A 324 14.56 1.11 9.58
CA ASP A 324 14.22 2.27 8.73
C ASP A 324 15.30 2.70 7.72
N ASP A 325 16.29 1.86 7.44
CA ASP A 325 17.26 2.08 6.35
C ASP A 325 16.64 1.69 4.99
N ASP A 326 15.52 2.31 4.65
CA ASP A 326 14.77 2.00 3.45
C ASP A 326 15.58 2.32 2.20
N ARG A 327 15.39 1.48 1.18
CA ARG A 327 16.11 1.56 -0.10
C ARG A 327 15.18 1.31 -1.25
N LEU A 328 15.54 1.85 -2.39
CA LEU A 328 14.79 1.70 -3.63
C LEU A 328 15.73 1.22 -4.73
N TYR A 329 15.32 0.19 -5.46
CA TYR A 329 16.02 -0.26 -6.64
C TYR A 329 15.06 -0.39 -7.82
N ILE A 330 15.42 0.18 -8.95
CA ILE A 330 14.64 0.15 -10.19
C ILE A 330 15.59 -0.21 -11.33
N TYR A 331 15.19 -1.19 -12.13
CA TYR A 331 15.79 -1.50 -13.40
C TYR A 331 14.71 -1.39 -14.47
N LEU A 332 14.97 -0.60 -15.52
CA LEU A 332 14.08 -0.43 -16.66
C LEU A 332 14.84 -0.81 -17.92
N ARG A 333 14.22 -1.57 -18.82
CA ARG A 333 14.76 -1.84 -20.16
C ARG A 333 13.83 -1.25 -21.21
N SER A 334 14.37 -0.36 -22.03
CA SER A 334 13.66 0.25 -23.15
C SER A 334 13.49 -0.76 -24.30
N PRO A 335 12.52 -0.56 -25.19
CA PRO A 335 12.31 -1.46 -26.33
C PRO A 335 13.49 -1.50 -27.31
N SER A 336 14.31 -0.44 -27.35
CA SER A 336 15.56 -0.38 -28.14
C SER A 336 16.69 -1.25 -27.57
N GLY A 337 16.50 -1.84 -26.38
CA GLY A 337 17.45 -2.74 -25.73
C GLY A 337 18.39 -2.07 -24.74
N PHE A 338 18.32 -0.75 -24.55
CA PHE A 338 19.03 -0.09 -23.46
C PHE A 338 18.37 -0.37 -22.12
N TYR A 339 19.15 -0.42 -21.05
CA TYR A 339 18.65 -0.48 -19.68
C TYR A 339 19.11 0.72 -18.87
N TYR A 340 18.33 1.08 -17.86
CA TYR A 340 18.64 2.14 -16.92
C TYR A 340 18.40 1.60 -15.51
N PHE A 341 19.43 1.66 -14.67
CA PHE A 341 19.39 1.23 -13.29
C PHE A 341 19.47 2.43 -12.36
N PHE A 342 18.66 2.39 -11.30
CA PHE A 342 18.61 3.36 -10.23
C PHE A 342 18.62 2.60 -8.90
N GLY A 343 19.60 2.87 -8.04
CA GLY A 343 19.67 2.31 -6.69
C GLY A 343 19.84 3.43 -5.67
N PHE A 344 18.86 3.65 -4.81
CA PHE A 344 18.90 4.68 -3.80
C PHE A 344 19.13 4.10 -2.40
N LYS A 345 20.11 4.65 -1.68
CA LYS A 345 20.37 4.36 -0.27
C LYS A 345 20.92 5.60 0.42
N GLN A 346 20.28 6.04 1.51
CA GLN A 346 20.80 7.07 2.43
C GLN A 346 21.33 8.35 1.74
N GLY A 347 20.59 8.86 0.75
CA GLY A 347 20.96 10.08 0.03
C GLY A 347 21.85 9.85 -1.19
N ILE A 348 22.36 8.64 -1.40
CA ILE A 348 23.13 8.30 -2.61
C ILE A 348 22.19 7.64 -3.62
N LEU A 349 22.11 8.22 -4.82
CA LEU A 349 21.47 7.64 -5.99
C LEU A 349 22.52 7.07 -6.94
N ASN A 350 22.63 5.75 -6.96
CA ASN A 350 23.46 5.00 -7.88
C ASN A 350 22.78 4.88 -9.23
N MET A 351 23.51 5.20 -10.31
CA MET A 351 22.98 5.16 -11.67
C MET A 351 23.95 4.45 -12.62
N VAL A 352 23.43 3.59 -13.49
CA VAL A 352 24.20 3.00 -14.59
C VAL A 352 23.27 2.54 -15.71
N SER A 353 23.79 2.55 -16.94
CA SER A 353 23.10 2.08 -18.14
C SER A 353 24.07 1.31 -19.04
N ASN A 354 23.58 0.57 -20.03
CA ASN A 354 24.37 0.18 -21.21
C ASN A 354 24.32 1.23 -22.34
N ASN A 355 23.60 2.34 -22.15
CA ASN A 355 23.62 3.50 -23.03
C ASN A 355 24.83 4.37 -22.69
N THR A 356 25.83 4.39 -23.57
CA THR A 356 27.08 5.14 -23.35
C THR A 356 26.83 6.63 -23.14
N LYS A 357 25.92 7.23 -23.92
CA LYS A 357 25.57 8.66 -23.79
C LYS A 357 25.01 8.99 -22.41
N PHE A 358 24.19 8.10 -21.85
CA PHE A 358 23.66 8.27 -20.50
C PHE A 358 24.78 8.21 -19.45
N ASN A 359 25.67 7.22 -19.55
CA ASN A 359 26.79 7.08 -18.63
C ASN A 359 27.76 8.27 -18.71
N ASP A 360 28.06 8.74 -19.92
CA ASP A 360 28.92 9.90 -20.16
C ASP A 360 28.35 11.16 -19.49
N LEU A 361 27.02 11.36 -19.57
CA LEU A 361 26.33 12.46 -18.89
C LEU A 361 26.38 12.31 -17.36
N VAL A 362 26.21 11.10 -16.82
CA VAL A 362 26.31 10.86 -15.37
C VAL A 362 27.73 11.11 -14.85
N VAL A 363 28.74 10.60 -15.56
CA VAL A 363 30.16 10.76 -15.20
C VAL A 363 30.60 12.22 -15.38
N GLY A 364 30.11 12.90 -16.41
CA GLY A 364 30.42 14.29 -16.73
C GLY A 364 29.70 15.35 -15.89
N MET A 365 28.82 14.95 -14.95
CA MET A 365 28.10 15.89 -14.08
C MET A 365 29.06 16.77 -13.28
N LYS A 366 28.74 18.07 -13.22
CA LYS A 366 29.46 19.02 -12.36
C LYS A 366 29.13 18.76 -10.89
N ASP A 367 30.03 19.14 -9.98
CA ASP A 367 29.83 18.92 -8.54
C ASP A 367 28.50 19.46 -8.02
N LYS A 368 28.06 20.62 -8.51
CA LYS A 368 26.77 21.23 -8.11
C LYS A 368 25.52 20.48 -8.59
N GLU A 369 25.66 19.66 -9.63
CA GLU A 369 24.59 18.81 -10.17
C GLU A 369 24.63 17.42 -9.52
N ARG A 370 25.85 16.94 -9.25
CA ARG A 370 26.13 15.66 -8.62
C ARG A 370 25.77 15.65 -7.14
N ILE A 371 26.16 16.71 -6.41
CA ILE A 371 26.01 16.85 -4.96
C ILE A 371 25.06 18.00 -4.68
N ARG A 372 23.89 17.67 -4.15
CA ARG A 372 22.87 18.64 -3.74
C ARG A 372 22.77 18.68 -2.23
N LYS A 373 22.94 19.86 -1.64
CA LYS A 373 22.70 20.07 -0.21
C LYS A 373 21.20 20.06 0.07
N MET A 374 20.78 19.26 1.05
CA MET A 374 19.39 19.11 1.48
C MET A 374 19.08 20.02 2.67
N PRO A 375 17.79 20.28 2.98
CA PRO A 375 17.41 21.21 4.05
C PRO A 375 17.93 20.85 5.45
N ASP A 376 18.20 19.57 5.70
CA ASP A 376 18.78 19.04 6.94
C ASP A 376 20.32 19.21 7.01
N GLY A 377 20.93 19.80 5.99
CA GLY A 377 22.37 20.03 5.89
C GLY A 377 23.18 18.86 5.34
N GLN A 378 22.56 17.69 5.15
CA GLN A 378 23.19 16.53 4.51
C GLN A 378 23.13 16.66 2.98
N THR A 379 23.68 15.69 2.26
CA THR A 379 23.80 15.71 0.80
C THR A 379 23.01 14.60 0.15
N TYR A 380 22.35 14.94 -0.95
CA TYR A 380 21.91 14.01 -1.96
C TYR A 380 22.98 13.94 -3.05
N GLU A 381 23.51 12.75 -3.32
CA GLU A 381 24.61 12.56 -4.27
C GLU A 381 24.23 11.56 -5.36
N ILE A 382 24.52 11.89 -6.61
CA ILE A 382 24.41 10.96 -7.74
C ILE A 382 25.76 10.31 -7.99
N GLN A 383 25.81 8.99 -8.00
CA GLN A 383 27.05 8.24 -8.22
C GLN A 383 26.91 7.27 -9.41
N PRO A 384 27.82 7.32 -10.39
CA PRO A 384 27.90 6.25 -11.37
C PRO A 384 28.36 4.95 -10.70
N VAL A 385 27.73 3.83 -11.05
CA VAL A 385 28.14 2.50 -10.59
C VAL A 385 28.49 1.61 -11.79
N ASP A 386 29.08 0.45 -11.52
CA ASP A 386 29.44 -0.50 -12.56
C ASP A 386 28.21 -1.30 -13.06
N PRO A 387 28.20 -1.76 -14.32
CA PRO A 387 27.15 -2.62 -14.86
C PRO A 387 26.88 -3.92 -14.07
N GLY A 388 27.88 -4.42 -13.33
CA GLY A 388 27.76 -5.59 -12.46
C GLY A 388 26.79 -5.34 -11.30
N THR A 389 26.74 -4.11 -10.76
CA THR A 389 25.75 -3.69 -9.75
C THR A 389 24.31 -3.87 -10.26
N ALA A 390 24.00 -3.41 -11.48
CA ALA A 390 22.67 -3.59 -12.08
C ALA A 390 22.36 -5.07 -12.33
N SER A 391 23.35 -5.83 -12.82
CA SER A 391 23.21 -7.27 -13.06
C SER A 391 22.96 -8.07 -11.78
N ALA A 392 23.64 -7.72 -10.69
CA ALA A 392 23.45 -8.32 -9.37
C ALA A 392 22.05 -8.04 -8.81
N PHE A 393 21.53 -6.82 -9.02
CA PHE A 393 20.15 -6.49 -8.65
C PHE A 393 19.13 -7.36 -9.39
N VAL A 394 19.24 -7.47 -10.72
CA VAL A 394 18.31 -8.31 -11.51
C VAL A 394 18.36 -9.76 -11.04
N LYS A 395 19.56 -10.32 -10.82
CA LYS A 395 19.72 -11.69 -10.29
C LYS A 395 19.08 -11.87 -8.91
N ARG A 396 19.20 -10.86 -8.03
CA ARG A 396 18.55 -10.89 -6.71
C ARG A 396 17.03 -10.97 -6.84
N VAL A 397 16.43 -10.15 -7.70
CA VAL A 397 14.98 -10.16 -7.93
C VAL A 397 14.52 -11.48 -8.55
N GLN A 398 15.31 -12.05 -9.47
CA GLN A 398 15.02 -13.37 -10.05
C GLN A 398 15.11 -14.48 -9.00
N ALA A 399 16.19 -14.53 -8.23
CA ALA A 399 16.38 -15.52 -7.16
C ALA A 399 15.33 -15.41 -6.06
N ALA A 400 14.81 -14.22 -5.79
CA ALA A 400 13.69 -14.05 -4.87
C ALA A 400 12.41 -14.71 -5.40
N ASN A 401 12.24 -14.86 -6.71
CA ASN A 401 11.04 -15.38 -7.37
C ASN A 401 11.12 -16.86 -7.78
N ASP A 402 12.31 -17.44 -7.77
CA ASP A 402 12.56 -18.88 -7.91
C ASP A 402 12.16 -19.62 -6.61
#